data_AF-A0AAD4VZ61-F1
#
_entry.id   AF-A0AAD4VZ61-F1
#
_cell.length_a   1.000
_cell.length_b   1.000
_cell.length_c   1.000
_cell.angle_alpha   90.00
_cell.angle_beta   90.00
_cell.angle_gamma   90.00
#
_symmetry.space_group_name_H-M   'P 1'
#
loop_
_entity.id
_entity.type
_entity.pdbx_description
1 polymer ?
#
loop_
_entity_poly.entity_id
_entity_poly.type
_entity_poly.pdbx_seq_one_letter_code
_entity_poly.pdbx_strand_id
1 'polypeptide(L)'
;MSVQVGSAAQPQNAKPDEIARRTANFHPSIWGDQFINYDDSQDMQGQVDELKEVVRREVFTTTAGDLSHQLKLIDAIQRLGVAYHFEREIEEALERVHTTLHDHDSDDDGDLYNVALCFRLLRQHGHNVSCDIFNKFKDENGSFKESLIADMSGMLSF
;
A
#
# COMPACT_ATOMS: atom_id res chain seq x y z
N MET A 1 56.55 -19.09 -81.01
CA MET A 1 56.31 -17.72 -80.52
C MET A 1 55.33 -17.83 -79.37
N SER A 2 55.81 -17.67 -78.14
CA SER A 2 55.03 -17.89 -76.92
C SER A 2 54.34 -16.60 -76.52
N VAL A 3 53.02 -16.64 -76.33
CA VAL A 3 52.22 -15.50 -75.87
C VAL A 3 52.16 -15.56 -74.33
N GLN A 4 52.75 -14.56 -73.68
CA GLN A 4 52.60 -14.34 -72.23
C GLN A 4 51.25 -13.68 -71.95
N VAL A 5 50.46 -14.29 -71.07
CA VAL A 5 49.25 -13.68 -70.50
C VAL A 5 49.63 -13.01 -69.18
N GLY A 6 49.37 -11.71 -69.09
CA GLY A 6 49.67 -10.86 -67.93
C GLY A 6 48.87 -11.26 -66.69
N SER A 7 49.53 -11.15 -65.53
CA SER A 7 48.96 -11.39 -64.20
C SER A 7 47.96 -10.29 -63.85
N ALA A 8 46.69 -10.65 -63.61
CA ALA A 8 45.69 -9.76 -63.06
C ALA A 8 45.84 -9.69 -61.53
N ALA A 9 45.95 -8.47 -60.99
CA ALA A 9 45.96 -8.23 -59.54
C ALA A 9 44.54 -8.44 -58.96
N GLN A 10 44.44 -9.26 -57.90
CA GLN A 10 43.22 -9.41 -57.12
C GLN A 10 42.99 -8.20 -56.19
N PRO A 11 41.73 -7.79 -55.96
CA PRO A 11 41.41 -6.69 -55.06
C PRO A 11 41.63 -7.13 -53.60
N GLN A 12 42.27 -6.28 -52.81
CA GLN A 12 42.46 -6.50 -51.37
C GLN A 12 41.10 -6.39 -50.67
N ASN A 13 40.69 -7.48 -50.03
CA ASN A 13 39.43 -7.59 -49.30
C ASN A 13 39.50 -6.72 -48.03
N ALA A 14 38.70 -5.65 -47.96
CA ALA A 14 38.59 -4.80 -46.78
C ALA A 14 37.90 -5.58 -45.64
N LYS A 15 38.53 -5.64 -44.45
CA LYS A 15 37.95 -6.28 -43.25
C LYS A 15 36.72 -5.47 -42.78
N PRO A 16 35.66 -6.12 -42.31
CA PRO A 16 34.49 -5.40 -41.80
C PRO A 16 34.87 -4.66 -40.52
N ASP A 17 34.48 -3.39 -40.42
CA ASP A 17 34.65 -2.58 -39.20
C ASP A 17 34.03 -3.30 -38.01
N GLU A 18 34.87 -3.66 -37.04
CA GLU A 18 34.49 -4.36 -35.83
C GLU A 18 33.71 -3.39 -34.93
N ILE A 19 32.39 -3.57 -34.80
CA ILE A 19 31.54 -2.71 -33.98
C ILE A 19 31.88 -2.94 -32.50
N ALA A 20 32.74 -2.08 -31.94
CA ALA A 20 33.10 -2.10 -30.53
C ALA A 20 31.91 -1.69 -29.65
N ARG A 21 31.32 -2.64 -28.93
CA ARG A 21 30.30 -2.35 -27.91
C ARG A 21 30.96 -1.80 -26.64
N ARG A 22 30.33 -0.80 -26.03
CA ARG A 22 30.77 -0.24 -24.74
C ARG A 22 30.48 -1.23 -23.61
N THR A 23 31.45 -1.42 -22.72
CA THR A 23 31.29 -2.24 -21.51
C THR A 23 30.30 -1.58 -20.56
N ALA A 24 29.37 -2.39 -20.04
CA ALA A 24 28.47 -1.96 -18.98
C ALA A 24 29.12 -2.23 -17.62
N ASN A 25 29.37 -1.16 -16.84
CA ASN A 25 29.98 -1.23 -15.50
C ASN A 25 28.93 -1.28 -14.39
N PHE A 26 27.87 -2.07 -14.57
CA PHE A 26 26.84 -2.21 -13.54
C PHE A 26 27.32 -3.11 -12.41
N HIS A 27 26.92 -2.78 -11.19
CA HIS A 27 27.21 -3.61 -10.02
C HIS A 27 26.43 -4.95 -10.14
N PRO A 28 27.04 -6.09 -9.76
CA PRO A 28 26.35 -7.37 -9.76
C PRO A 28 25.17 -7.40 -8.77
N SER A 29 24.30 -8.40 -8.94
CA SER A 29 23.18 -8.63 -8.02
C SER A 29 23.69 -8.86 -6.60
N ILE A 30 23.05 -8.18 -5.62
CA ILE A 30 23.35 -8.38 -4.20
C ILE A 30 22.87 -9.75 -3.68
N TRP A 31 22.01 -10.43 -4.44
CA TRP A 31 21.35 -11.67 -4.01
C TRP A 31 21.96 -12.94 -4.61
N GLY A 32 22.74 -12.82 -5.69
CA GLY A 32 23.29 -13.98 -6.41
C GLY A 32 22.23 -15.05 -6.68
N ASP A 33 22.55 -16.30 -6.33
CA ASP A 33 21.68 -17.47 -6.51
C ASP A 33 20.90 -17.85 -5.25
N GLN A 34 20.92 -17.02 -4.20
CA GLN A 34 20.40 -17.34 -2.87
C GLN A 34 18.94 -17.78 -2.87
N PHE A 35 18.12 -17.25 -3.78
CA PHE A 35 16.69 -17.54 -3.87
C PHE A 35 16.34 -18.58 -4.95
N ILE A 36 17.32 -19.21 -5.60
CA ILE A 36 17.05 -20.20 -6.67
C ILE A 36 16.51 -21.52 -6.11
N ASN A 37 16.96 -21.92 -4.91
CA ASN A 37 16.54 -23.15 -4.28
C ASN A 37 15.76 -22.84 -3.00
N TYR A 38 14.46 -23.13 -3.00
CA TYR A 38 13.56 -22.98 -1.85
C TYR A 38 13.01 -24.35 -1.44
N ASP A 39 13.09 -24.66 -0.15
CA ASP A 39 12.53 -25.88 0.45
C ASP A 39 11.34 -25.50 1.34
N ASP A 40 10.14 -25.92 0.94
CA ASP A 40 8.87 -25.55 1.58
C ASP A 40 8.51 -26.57 2.65
N SER A 41 9.22 -26.53 3.78
CA SER A 41 9.16 -27.58 4.80
C SER A 41 8.31 -27.24 6.04
N GLN A 42 7.62 -26.10 6.07
CA GLN A 42 6.80 -25.68 7.22
C GLN A 42 5.33 -25.48 6.86
N ASP A 43 4.50 -26.48 7.17
CA ASP A 43 3.05 -26.34 7.15
C ASP A 43 2.57 -25.67 8.47
N MET A 44 2.46 -24.34 8.43
CA MET A 44 1.84 -23.54 9.50
C MET A 44 0.38 -23.18 9.19
N GLN A 45 -0.21 -23.78 8.15
CA GLN A 45 -1.51 -23.36 7.62
C GLN A 45 -2.62 -23.48 8.65
N GLY A 46 -2.62 -24.57 9.44
CA GLY A 46 -3.63 -24.80 10.48
C GLY A 46 -3.65 -23.72 11.56
N GLN A 47 -2.49 -23.27 12.03
CA GLN A 47 -2.40 -22.19 13.04
C GLN A 47 -2.86 -20.85 12.47
N VAL A 48 -2.50 -20.57 11.21
CA VAL A 48 -2.91 -19.35 10.50
C VAL A 48 -4.43 -19.31 10.35
N ASP A 49 -5.06 -20.42 10.00
CA ASP A 49 -6.52 -20.48 9.82
C ASP A 49 -7.28 -20.34 11.15
N GLU A 50 -6.76 -20.91 12.24
CA GLU A 50 -7.31 -20.68 13.58
C GLU A 50 -7.22 -19.19 13.97
N LEU A 51 -6.08 -18.55 13.73
CA LEU A 51 -5.87 -17.14 14.06
C LEU A 51 -6.78 -16.21 13.25
N LYS A 52 -7.06 -16.54 11.98
CA LYS A 52 -8.03 -15.78 11.16
C LYS A 52 -9.42 -15.79 11.79
N GLU A 53 -9.88 -16.92 12.32
CA GLU A 53 -11.19 -17.01 12.98
C GLU A 53 -11.24 -16.21 14.28
N VAL A 54 -10.13 -16.15 15.03
CA VAL A 54 -10.03 -15.27 16.21
C VAL A 54 -10.18 -13.81 15.79
N VAL A 55 -9.42 -13.37 14.78
CA VAL A 55 -9.51 -11.99 14.27
C VAL A 55 -10.93 -11.68 13.78
N ARG A 56 -11.58 -12.60 13.07
CA ARG A 56 -12.96 -12.42 12.61
C ARG A 56 -13.92 -12.11 13.74
N ARG A 57 -13.83 -12.91 14.80
CA ARG A 57 -14.68 -12.78 15.99
C ARG A 57 -14.44 -11.45 16.70
N GLU A 58 -13.19 -11.17 17.06
CA GLU A 58 -12.86 -10.01 17.91
C GLU A 58 -13.12 -8.68 17.20
N VAL A 59 -12.80 -8.60 15.89
CA VAL A 59 -12.85 -7.35 15.13
C VAL A 59 -14.20 -7.10 14.48
N PHE A 60 -14.85 -8.14 13.94
CA PHE A 60 -16.01 -7.97 13.05
C PHE A 60 -17.33 -8.50 13.61
N THR A 61 -17.34 -9.30 14.70
CA THR A 61 -18.59 -9.80 15.29
C THR A 61 -19.07 -9.06 16.54
N THR A 62 -18.20 -8.28 17.19
CA THR A 62 -18.56 -7.50 18.39
C THR A 62 -19.52 -6.38 18.00
N THR A 63 -20.77 -6.52 18.42
CA THR A 63 -21.88 -5.60 18.13
C THR A 63 -21.60 -4.19 18.64
N ALA A 64 -21.55 -3.22 17.72
CA ALA A 64 -21.91 -1.80 17.86
C ALA A 64 -21.31 -0.95 19.02
N GLY A 65 -20.46 -1.50 19.89
CA GLY A 65 -20.05 -0.83 21.12
C GLY A 65 -18.95 0.23 20.95
N ASP A 66 -18.08 0.08 19.95
CA ASP A 66 -17.00 1.04 19.70
C ASP A 66 -16.51 1.00 18.24
N LEU A 67 -17.17 1.78 17.37
CA LEU A 67 -16.75 1.97 15.97
C LEU A 67 -15.31 2.51 15.89
N SER A 68 -14.87 3.35 16.84
CA SER A 68 -13.50 3.85 16.90
C SER A 68 -12.51 2.71 17.12
N HIS A 69 -12.79 1.80 18.04
CA HIS A 69 -11.94 0.63 18.27
C HIS A 69 -11.89 -0.29 17.05
N GLN A 70 -13.04 -0.54 16.40
CA GLN A 70 -13.09 -1.34 15.18
C GLN A 70 -12.23 -0.73 14.06
N LEU A 71 -12.30 0.59 13.84
CA LEU A 71 -11.47 1.28 12.85
C LEU A 71 -9.97 1.19 13.16
N LYS A 72 -9.58 1.29 14.44
CA LYS A 72 -8.17 1.09 14.86
C LYS A 72 -7.67 -0.31 14.54
N LEU A 73 -8.50 -1.33 14.76
CA LEU A 73 -8.17 -2.72 14.44
C LEU A 73 -8.07 -2.95 12.93
N ILE A 74 -8.98 -2.37 12.15
CA ILE A 74 -8.93 -2.41 10.68
C ILE A 74 -7.62 -1.77 10.17
N ASP A 75 -7.25 -0.60 10.70
CA ASP A 75 -6.00 0.07 10.33
C ASP A 75 -4.77 -0.78 10.65
N ALA A 76 -4.75 -1.42 11.83
CA ALA A 76 -3.68 -2.33 12.21
C ALA A 76 -3.59 -3.54 11.26
N ILE A 77 -4.73 -4.17 10.91
CA ILE A 77 -4.79 -5.30 9.97
C ILE A 77 -4.25 -4.92 8.59
N GLN A 78 -4.59 -3.72 8.09
CA GLN A 78 -4.09 -3.21 6.82
C GLN A 78 -2.58 -2.96 6.87
N ARG A 79 -2.09 -2.30 7.93
CA ARG A 79 -0.65 -2.01 8.11
C ARG A 79 0.20 -3.25 8.34
N LEU A 80 -0.38 -4.31 8.91
CA LEU A 80 0.27 -5.61 9.06
C LEU A 80 0.37 -6.40 7.74
N GLY A 81 -0.30 -5.94 6.66
CA GLY A 81 -0.25 -6.59 5.36
C GLY A 81 -1.09 -7.87 5.27
N VAL A 82 -2.03 -8.08 6.20
CA VAL A 82 -2.89 -9.28 6.27
C VAL A 82 -4.36 -9.01 5.96
N ALA A 83 -4.68 -7.78 5.53
CA ALA A 83 -6.05 -7.37 5.19
C ALA A 83 -6.72 -8.20 4.08
N TYR A 84 -5.93 -8.79 3.17
CA TYR A 84 -6.44 -9.63 2.08
C TYR A 84 -7.21 -10.87 2.55
N HIS A 85 -7.10 -11.25 3.83
CA HIS A 85 -7.88 -12.32 4.43
C HIS A 85 -9.28 -11.89 4.91
N PHE A 86 -9.54 -10.59 4.97
CA PHE A 86 -10.73 -9.99 5.59
C PHE A 86 -11.37 -8.90 4.73
N GLU A 87 -11.14 -8.90 3.41
CA GLU A 87 -11.57 -7.81 2.51
C GLU A 87 -13.08 -7.54 2.61
N ARG A 88 -13.88 -8.60 2.62
CA ARG A 88 -15.34 -8.49 2.73
C ARG A 88 -15.75 -7.92 4.09
N GLU A 89 -15.18 -8.44 5.18
CA GLU A 89 -15.50 -8.00 6.53
C GLU A 89 -15.12 -6.53 6.77
N ILE A 90 -14.00 -6.09 6.20
CA ILE A 90 -13.55 -4.70 6.22
C ILE A 90 -14.53 -3.80 5.45
N GLU A 91 -14.89 -4.17 4.22
CA GLU A 91 -15.83 -3.40 3.40
C GLU A 91 -17.19 -3.25 4.11
N GLU A 92 -17.75 -4.35 4.61
CA GLU A 92 -19.03 -4.30 5.34
C GLU A 92 -18.94 -3.43 6.62
N ALA A 93 -17.80 -3.41 7.30
CA ALA A 93 -17.58 -2.54 8.45
C ALA A 93 -17.52 -1.07 8.06
N LEU A 94 -16.79 -0.73 6.99
CA LEU A 94 -16.67 0.63 6.49
C LEU A 94 -17.98 1.16 5.91
N GLU A 95 -18.77 0.32 5.23
CA GLU A 95 -20.11 0.68 4.74
C GLU A 95 -21.06 1.02 5.90
N ARG A 96 -21.02 0.25 6.99
CA ARG A 96 -21.78 0.56 8.22
C ARG A 96 -21.37 1.91 8.81
N VAL A 97 -20.06 2.15 8.95
CA VAL A 97 -19.52 3.42 9.47
C VAL A 97 -19.96 4.59 8.59
N HIS A 98 -19.87 4.45 7.26
CA HIS A 98 -20.28 5.48 6.32
C HIS A 98 -21.78 5.80 6.44
N THR A 99 -22.63 4.77 6.56
CA THR A 99 -24.07 4.95 6.74
C THR A 99 -24.39 5.65 8.06
N THR A 100 -23.73 5.25 9.16
CA THR A 100 -23.88 5.92 10.46
C THR A 100 -23.45 7.40 10.41
N LEU A 101 -22.38 7.72 9.67
CA LEU A 101 -21.92 9.10 9.49
C LEU A 101 -22.90 9.95 8.67
N HIS A 102 -23.65 9.33 7.75
CA HIS A 102 -24.65 10.03 6.94
C HIS A 102 -25.96 10.24 7.70
N ASP A 103 -26.38 9.26 8.51
CA ASP A 103 -27.63 9.31 9.27
C ASP A 103 -27.54 10.21 10.52
N HIS A 104 -26.33 10.37 11.07
CA HIS A 104 -26.06 11.34 12.11
C HIS A 104 -25.44 12.60 11.49
N ASP A 105 -26.21 13.70 11.44
CA ASP A 105 -25.68 15.07 11.49
C ASP A 105 -24.91 15.21 12.81
N SER A 106 -23.72 14.62 12.84
CA SER A 106 -23.00 14.32 14.07
C SER A 106 -22.32 15.58 14.53
N ASP A 107 -23.07 16.31 15.36
CA ASP A 107 -22.59 17.20 16.43
C ASP A 107 -21.78 16.41 17.50
N ASP A 108 -21.20 15.27 17.11
CA ASP A 108 -20.44 14.37 17.95
C ASP A 108 -19.03 14.92 18.11
N ASP A 109 -18.65 15.10 19.37
CA ASP A 109 -17.38 15.65 19.86
C ASP A 109 -16.23 14.62 19.71
N GLY A 110 -16.23 13.86 18.61
CA GLY A 110 -15.18 12.90 18.31
C GLY A 110 -13.83 13.59 18.14
N ASP A 111 -12.82 13.07 18.83
CA ASP A 111 -11.45 13.57 18.80
C ASP A 111 -10.85 13.60 17.38
N LEU A 112 -9.81 14.42 17.18
CA LEU A 112 -9.15 14.60 15.88
C LEU A 112 -8.64 13.26 15.31
N TYR A 113 -8.09 12.42 16.19
CA TYR A 113 -7.56 11.11 15.84
C TYR A 113 -8.62 10.22 15.17
N ASN A 114 -9.79 10.05 15.79
CA ASN A 114 -10.83 9.15 15.30
C ASN A 114 -11.47 9.68 14.03
N VAL A 115 -11.68 10.99 13.93
CA VAL A 115 -12.23 11.61 12.71
C VAL A 115 -11.27 11.46 11.55
N ALA A 116 -9.99 11.73 11.76
CA ALA A 116 -8.98 11.59 10.72
C ALA A 116 -8.80 10.13 10.28
N LEU A 117 -8.78 9.20 11.24
CA LEU A 117 -8.72 7.76 10.97
C LEU A 117 -9.92 7.29 10.14
N CYS A 118 -11.14 7.66 10.55
CA CYS A 118 -12.37 7.33 9.84
C CYS A 118 -12.36 7.91 8.43
N PHE A 119 -12.06 9.21 8.28
CA PHE A 119 -11.98 9.88 6.99
C PHE A 119 -11.00 9.17 6.04
N ARG A 120 -9.79 8.86 6.54
CA ARG A 120 -8.75 8.19 5.75
C ARG A 120 -9.20 6.81 5.30
N LEU A 121 -9.68 5.97 6.23
CA LEU A 121 -10.10 4.59 5.90
C LEU A 121 -11.25 4.58 4.88
N LEU A 122 -12.26 5.42 5.08
CA LEU A 122 -13.38 5.54 4.15
C LEU A 122 -12.93 5.98 2.75
N ARG A 123 -12.09 7.02 2.66
CA ARG A 123 -11.55 7.51 1.37
C ARG A 123 -10.65 6.48 0.69
N GLN A 124 -9.85 5.72 1.44
CA GLN A 124 -9.00 4.66 0.91
C GLN A 124 -9.81 3.52 0.26
N HIS A 125 -11.01 3.26 0.77
CA HIS A 125 -11.95 2.26 0.23
C HIS A 125 -12.96 2.85 -0.77
N GLY A 126 -12.80 4.11 -1.15
CA GLY A 126 -13.60 4.72 -2.23
C GLY A 126 -14.93 5.35 -1.79
N HIS A 127 -15.21 5.41 -0.48
CA HIS A 127 -16.37 6.14 0.02
C HIS A 127 -16.17 7.66 -0.13
N ASN A 128 -17.23 8.36 -0.54
CA ASN A 128 -17.20 9.80 -0.76
C ASN A 128 -17.55 10.58 0.52
N VAL A 129 -16.54 10.87 1.34
CA VAL A 129 -16.69 11.64 2.59
C VAL A 129 -16.26 13.09 2.40
N SER A 130 -17.10 14.07 2.72
CA SER A 130 -16.72 15.49 2.62
C SER A 130 -15.56 15.84 3.57
N CYS A 131 -14.65 16.70 3.14
CA CYS A 131 -13.62 17.29 4.01
C CYS A 131 -14.20 18.28 5.04
N ASP A 132 -15.48 18.63 4.92
CA ASP A 132 -16.17 19.48 5.89
C ASP A 132 -16.29 18.85 7.28
N ILE A 133 -16.12 17.53 7.39
CA ILE A 133 -16.05 16.81 8.67
C ILE A 133 -14.96 17.40 9.60
N PHE A 134 -13.94 18.04 9.04
CA PHE A 134 -12.87 18.69 9.79
C PHE A 134 -13.19 20.13 10.23
N ASN A 135 -14.31 20.71 9.82
CA ASN A 135 -14.64 22.10 10.14
C ASN A 135 -14.84 22.33 11.65
N LYS A 136 -15.23 21.30 12.41
CA LYS A 136 -15.30 21.38 13.88
C LYS A 136 -13.95 21.59 14.58
N PHE A 137 -12.85 21.28 13.89
CA PHE A 137 -11.49 21.50 14.35
C PHE A 137 -10.92 22.86 13.93
N LYS A 138 -11.71 23.69 13.25
CA LYS A 138 -11.35 25.05 12.86
C LYS A 138 -11.92 26.09 13.83
N ASP A 139 -11.26 27.24 13.91
CA ASP A 139 -11.69 28.43 14.63
C ASP A 139 -12.62 29.30 13.77
N GLU A 140 -13.07 30.42 14.33
CA GLU A 140 -13.95 31.39 13.65
C GLU A 140 -13.31 32.03 12.40
N ASN A 141 -11.98 32.03 12.32
CA ASN A 141 -11.23 32.53 11.16
C ASN A 141 -11.03 31.44 10.09
N GLY A 142 -11.51 30.22 10.34
CA GLY A 142 -11.34 29.06 9.46
C GLY A 142 -9.96 28.38 9.54
N SER A 143 -9.13 28.76 10.51
CA SER A 143 -7.82 28.13 10.76
C SER A 143 -7.97 26.98 11.76
N PHE A 144 -7.10 25.96 11.70
CA PHE A 144 -7.15 24.88 12.70
C PHE A 144 -6.84 25.40 14.10
N LYS A 145 -7.63 24.96 15.09
CA LYS A 145 -7.50 25.39 16.48
C LYS A 145 -6.10 25.08 17.01
N GLU A 146 -5.41 26.09 17.57
CA GLU A 146 -4.06 25.91 18.15
C GLU A 146 -4.04 24.87 19.28
N SER A 147 -5.16 24.65 19.96
CA SER A 147 -5.31 23.61 20.99
C SER A 147 -5.01 22.20 20.48
N LEU A 148 -5.11 21.95 19.17
CA LEU A 148 -4.81 20.65 18.55
C LEU A 148 -3.33 20.29 18.59
N ILE A 149 -2.43 21.27 18.78
CA ILE A 149 -0.98 21.02 18.89
C ILE A 149 -0.67 20.08 20.07
N ALA A 150 -1.49 20.08 21.12
CA ALA A 150 -1.34 19.18 22.25
C ALA A 150 -1.72 17.72 21.92
N ASP A 151 -2.52 17.48 20.88
CA ASP A 151 -2.95 16.16 20.43
C ASP A 151 -2.01 15.61 19.33
N MET A 152 -0.84 15.12 19.74
CA MET A 152 0.13 14.54 18.82
C MET A 152 -0.43 13.36 18.02
N SER A 153 -1.29 12.54 18.63
CA SER A 153 -1.86 11.36 17.98
C SER A 153 -2.85 11.78 16.89
N GLY A 154 -3.70 12.76 17.19
CA GLY A 154 -4.58 13.40 16.22
C GLY A 154 -3.81 14.01 15.06
N MET A 155 -2.75 14.77 15.36
CA MET A 155 -1.91 15.41 14.33
C MET A 155 -1.17 14.43 13.41
N LEU A 156 -0.79 13.25 13.90
CA LEU A 156 -0.17 12.19 13.06
C LEU A 156 -1.19 11.45 12.19
N SER A 157 -2.45 11.48 12.60
CA SER A 157 -3.53 10.78 11.90
C SER A 157 -4.25 11.69 10.90
N PHE A 158 -4.24 13.00 11.16
CA PHE A 158 -4.76 14.10 10.33
C PHE A 158 -3.99 14.28 9.02
#